data_AF-D0E309-F1
#
_entry.id   AF-D0E309-F1
#
_cell.length_a   1.000
_cell.length_b   1.000
_cell.length_c   1.000
_cell.angle_alpha   90.00
_cell.angle_beta   90.00
_cell.angle_gamma   90.00
#
_symmetry.space_group_name_H-M   'P 1'
#
loop_
_entity.id
_entity.type
_entity.pdbx_description
1 polymer ?
#
loop_
_entity_poly.entity_id
_entity_poly.type
_entity_poly.pdbx_seq_one_letter_code
_entity_poly.pdbx_strand_id
1 'polypeptide(L)'
;HGKGHWNRIAKKTGLKRCGKSCRLRWMNYLSPNVKRGNFTEQEEDLIIRLHKLLGNRWSLIAKRVPGRTDNQVKNYWSTHL
;
A
#
# COMPACT_ATOMS: atom_id res chain seq x y z
N HIS A 1 -9.25 -5.22 18.95
CA HIS A 1 -10.01 -4.07 18.39
C HIS A 1 -10.18 -4.09 16.86
N GLY A 2 -10.06 -5.24 16.18
CA GLY A 2 -10.50 -5.41 14.77
C GLY A 2 -9.86 -4.48 13.73
N LYS A 3 -10.28 -4.64 12.46
CA LYS A 3 -10.00 -3.69 11.37
C LYS A 3 -11.13 -2.65 11.38
N GLY A 4 -10.80 -1.35 11.45
CA GLY A 4 -11.79 -0.27 11.57
C GLY A 4 -11.99 0.21 13.01
N HIS A 5 -12.43 1.47 13.17
CA HIS A 5 -12.39 2.28 14.41
C HIS A 5 -11.04 2.91 14.77
N TRP A 6 -10.29 3.38 13.78
CA TRP A 6 -9.00 4.07 13.94
C TRP A 6 -9.04 5.28 14.89
N ASN A 7 -10.20 5.95 15.00
CA ASN A 7 -10.41 7.06 15.94
C ASN A 7 -10.41 6.60 17.41
N ARG A 8 -10.84 5.37 17.70
CA ARG A 8 -10.78 4.78 19.05
C ARG A 8 -9.37 4.35 19.42
N ILE A 9 -8.55 3.98 18.44
CA ILE A 9 -7.13 3.62 18.67
C ILE A 9 -6.38 4.83 19.22
N ALA A 10 -6.47 5.99 18.55
CA ALA A 10 -5.80 7.21 19.00
C ALA A 10 -6.21 7.64 20.42
N LYS A 11 -7.52 7.56 20.75
CA LYS A 11 -8.04 7.93 22.08
C LYS A 11 -7.61 6.95 23.19
N LYS A 12 -7.43 5.66 22.90
CA LYS A 12 -7.09 4.65 23.92
C LYS A 12 -5.60 4.44 24.15
N THR A 13 -4.73 4.82 23.20
CA THR A 13 -3.29 4.53 23.28
C THR A 13 -2.42 5.76 23.53
N GLY A 14 -3.00 6.95 23.73
CA GLY A 14 -2.26 8.21 23.86
C GLY A 14 -1.53 8.63 22.58
N LEU A 15 -1.83 7.97 21.46
CA LEU A 15 -1.15 8.21 20.18
C LEU A 15 -1.58 9.57 19.62
N LYS A 16 -0.64 10.50 19.49
CA LYS A 16 -0.86 11.83 18.86
C LYS A 16 -0.98 11.72 17.33
N ARG A 17 -1.88 10.87 16.84
CA ARG A 17 -2.12 10.62 15.41
C ARG A 17 -3.62 10.55 15.14
N CYS A 18 -4.07 11.19 14.07
CA CYS A 18 -5.47 11.11 13.65
C CYS A 18 -5.80 9.72 13.06
N GLY A 19 -7.08 9.33 13.08
CA GLY A 19 -7.51 8.02 12.58
C GLY A 19 -7.14 7.77 11.11
N LYS A 20 -7.09 8.83 10.28
CA LYS A 20 -6.64 8.75 8.87
C LYS A 20 -5.17 8.29 8.76
N SER A 21 -4.29 8.81 9.62
CA SER A 21 -2.88 8.41 9.67
C SER A 21 -2.73 6.96 10.14
N CYS A 22 -3.51 6.54 11.14
CA CYS A 22 -3.51 5.16 11.62
C CYS A 22 -3.98 4.17 10.54
N ARG A 23 -5.05 4.53 9.80
CA ARG A 23 -5.54 3.74 8.66
C ARG A 23 -4.47 3.57 7.58
N LEU A 24 -3.80 4.67 7.18
CA LEU A 24 -2.74 4.62 6.16
C LEU A 24 -1.57 3.74 6.62
N ARG A 25 -1.14 3.86 7.88
CA ARG A 25 -0.06 3.04 8.43
C ARG A 25 -0.42 1.55 8.43
N TRP A 26 -1.67 1.23 8.77
CA TRP A 26 -2.14 -0.15 8.70
C TRP A 26 -2.15 -0.70 7.29
N MET A 27 -2.81 0.00 6.37
CA MET A 27 -2.99 -0.45 4.98
C MET A 27 -1.65 -0.59 4.26
N ASN A 28 -0.68 0.29 4.53
CA ASN A 28 0.59 0.32 3.79
C ASN A 28 1.75 -0.43 4.47
N TYR A 29 1.63 -0.84 5.73
CA TYR A 29 2.79 -1.38 6.45
C TYR A 29 2.48 -2.47 7.47
N LEU A 30 1.44 -2.30 8.30
CA LEU A 30 1.16 -3.23 9.40
C LEU A 30 0.27 -4.41 8.99
N SER A 31 -0.50 -4.28 7.91
CA SER A 31 -1.33 -5.36 7.40
C SER A 31 -0.46 -6.58 7.05
N PRO A 32 -0.80 -7.80 7.52
CA PRO A 32 -0.03 -9.02 7.24
C PRO A 32 -0.02 -9.36 5.75
N ASN A 33 -0.96 -8.81 4.99
CA ASN A 33 -1.06 -9.03 3.55
C ASN A 33 -0.10 -8.16 2.73
N VAL A 34 0.70 -7.30 3.36
CA VAL A 34 1.64 -6.39 2.66
C VAL A 34 3.04 -6.99 2.66
N LYS A 35 3.58 -7.25 1.47
CA LYS A 35 4.98 -7.68 1.30
C LYS A 35 5.91 -6.49 1.55
N ARG A 36 6.99 -6.74 2.30
CA ARG A 36 7.96 -5.72 2.73
C ARG A 36 9.33 -5.81 2.06
N GLY A 37 9.57 -6.84 1.25
CA GLY A 37 10.81 -7.00 0.49
C GLY A 37 10.82 -6.18 -0.81
N ASN A 38 11.95 -6.21 -1.52
CA ASN A 38 12.11 -5.60 -2.84
C ASN A 38 11.10 -6.18 -3.85
N PHE A 39 10.79 -5.43 -4.90
CA PHE A 39 10.02 -5.96 -6.01
C PHE A 39 10.84 -7.03 -6.73
N THR A 40 10.19 -8.12 -7.11
CA THR A 40 10.82 -9.14 -7.97
C THR A 40 10.72 -8.71 -9.43
N GLU A 41 11.59 -9.25 -10.29
CA GLU A 41 11.54 -8.99 -11.74
C GLU A 41 10.15 -9.29 -12.34
N GLN A 42 9.48 -10.35 -11.86
CA GLN A 42 8.13 -10.68 -12.31
C GLN A 42 7.09 -9.64 -11.86
N GLU A 43 7.24 -9.07 -10.67
CA GLU A 43 6.38 -7.98 -10.19
C GLU A 43 6.64 -6.69 -10.98
N GLU A 44 7.90 -6.40 -11.31
CA GLU A 44 8.28 -5.26 -12.16
C GLU A 44 7.68 -5.36 -13.56
N ASP A 45 7.91 -6.47 -14.26
CA ASP A 45 7.35 -6.71 -15.60
C ASP A 45 5.82 -6.57 -15.62
N LEU A 46 5.17 -7.07 -14.57
CA LEU A 46 3.73 -6.93 -14.42
C LEU A 46 3.31 -5.48 -14.22
N ILE A 47 4.03 -4.71 -13.40
CA ILE A 47 3.78 -3.28 -13.19
C ILE A 47 3.95 -2.51 -14.48
N ILE A 48 5.00 -2.77 -15.26
CA ILE A 48 5.25 -2.11 -16.55
C ILE A 48 4.11 -2.39 -17.53
N ARG A 49 3.72 -3.66 -17.70
CA ARG A 49 2.60 -4.03 -18.59
C ARG A 49 1.28 -3.40 -18.16
N LEU A 50 1.00 -3.39 -16.86
CA LEU A 50 -0.24 -2.81 -16.33
C LEU A 50 -0.26 -1.29 -16.42
N HIS A 51 0.88 -0.62 -16.20
CA HIS A 51 1.01 0.83 -16.38
C HIS A 51 0.79 1.22 -17.83
N LYS A 52 1.39 0.50 -18.79
CA LYS A 52 1.16 0.72 -20.22
C LYS A 52 -0.32 0.60 -20.60
N LEU A 53 -1.08 -0.28 -19.95
CA LEU A 53 -2.50 -0.49 -20.20
C LEU A 53 -3.41 0.50 -19.45
N LEU A 54 -3.07 0.87 -18.21
CA LEU A 54 -3.99 1.55 -17.28
C LEU A 54 -3.55 2.98 -16.93
N GLY A 55 -2.33 3.37 -17.26
CA GLY A 55 -1.67 4.60 -16.84
C GLY A 55 -1.47 4.65 -15.32
N ASN A 56 -1.54 5.85 -14.75
CA ASN A 56 -1.29 6.11 -13.32
C ASN A 56 -2.43 5.65 -12.36
N ARG A 57 -3.18 4.61 -12.72
CA ARG A 57 -4.26 4.04 -11.90
C ARG A 57 -3.71 3.05 -10.86
N TRP A 58 -2.87 3.54 -9.95
CA TRP A 58 -2.10 2.71 -9.00
C TRP A 58 -2.94 1.78 -8.14
N SER A 59 -4.12 2.23 -7.70
CA SER A 59 -5.05 1.40 -6.94
C SER A 59 -5.59 0.20 -7.73
N LEU A 60 -5.72 0.34 -9.05
CA LEU A 60 -6.14 -0.74 -9.94
C LEU A 60 -4.98 -1.68 -10.27
N ILE A 61 -3.78 -1.13 -10.46
CA ILE A 61 -2.55 -1.91 -10.68
C ILE A 61 -2.25 -2.78 -9.45
N ALA A 62 -2.24 -2.18 -8.25
CA ALA A 62 -1.94 -2.91 -7.00
C ALA A 62 -2.93 -4.05 -6.70
N LYS A 63 -4.21 -3.94 -7.12
CA LYS A 63 -5.16 -5.06 -7.01
C LYS A 63 -4.74 -6.29 -7.83
N ARG A 64 -3.92 -6.10 -8.86
CA ARG A 64 -3.40 -7.16 -9.74
C ARG A 64 -1.97 -7.58 -9.38
N VAL A 65 -1.33 -6.94 -8.41
CA VAL A 65 0.02 -7.28 -7.92
C VAL A 65 -0.08 -7.78 -6.48
N PRO A 66 -0.20 -9.10 -6.25
CA PRO A 66 -0.52 -9.65 -4.94
C PRO A 66 0.47 -9.23 -3.85
N GLY A 67 -0.07 -8.64 -2.78
CA GLY A 67 0.68 -8.21 -1.61
C GLY A 67 1.43 -6.89 -1.76
N ARG A 68 1.25 -6.17 -2.88
CA ARG A 68 1.76 -4.80 -3.05
C ARG A 68 0.62 -3.80 -2.91
N THR A 69 0.89 -2.67 -2.25
CA THR A 69 -0.08 -1.58 -2.17
C THR A 69 0.08 -0.59 -3.32
N ASP A 70 -0.96 0.20 -3.58
CA ASP A 70 -0.95 1.28 -4.55
C ASP A 70 0.21 2.25 -4.30
N ASN A 71 0.49 2.56 -3.03
CA ASN A 71 1.60 3.42 -2.68
C ASN A 71 2.96 2.77 -2.93
N GLN A 72 3.11 1.46 -2.71
CA GLN A 72 4.35 0.76 -3.03
C GLN A 72 4.60 0.72 -4.54
N VAL A 73 3.58 0.39 -5.34
CA VAL A 73 3.69 0.33 -6.81
C VAL A 73 4.03 1.71 -7.38
N LYS A 74 3.31 2.76 -6.94
CA LYS A 74 3.60 4.14 -7.35
C LYS A 74 5.03 4.55 -7.00
N ASN A 75 5.46 4.26 -5.77
CA ASN A 75 6.81 4.61 -5.32
C ASN A 75 7.87 3.87 -6.14
N TYR A 76 7.67 2.59 -6.43
CA TYR A 76 8.58 1.80 -7.26
C TYR A 76 8.72 2.43 -8.64
N TRP A 77 7.58 2.73 -9.28
CA TRP A 77 7.56 3.41 -10.57
C TRP A 77 8.30 4.74 -10.56
N SER A 78 8.12 5.59 -9.54
CA SER A 78 8.77 6.91 -9.51
C SER A 78 10.26 6.90 -9.18
N THR A 79 10.81 5.78 -8.71
CA THR A 79 12.19 5.73 -8.19
C THR A 79 13.09 4.74 -8.92
N HIS A 80 12.53 3.71 -9.53
CA HIS A 80 13.27 2.63 -10.17
C HIS A 80 12.96 2.49 -11.68
N LEU A 81 11.85 3.07 -12.17
CA LEU A 81 11.40 3.02 -13.57
C LEU A 81 11.31 4.44 -14.15
#